data_AF-A0A858AUS6-F1
#
_entry.id   AF-A0A858AUS6-F1
#
_cell.length_a   1.000
_cell.length_b   1.000
_cell.length_c   1.000
_cell.angle_alpha   90.00
_cell.angle_beta   90.00
_cell.angle_gamma   90.00
#
_symmetry.space_group_name_H-M   'P 1'
#
loop_
_entity.id
_entity.type
_entity.pdbx_description
1 polymer ?
#
loop_
_entity_poly.entity_id
_entity_poly.type
_entity_poly.pdbx_seq_one_letter_code
_entity_poly.pdbx_strand_id
1 'polypeptide(L)'
;MDTFFKIISRILQIIFYAIIIDLIFGSVRRRRGGTNRNRDNTQSRYSDEDFAGAGYDRSDSASDFYRGPSQLEQAYQVLGLSQGATLKEVKSRYIELAKKYHPDKNPNNLEAQAEMTKINNAYETIVDDFNRRKN
;
A
#
# COMPACT_ATOMS: atom_id res chain seq x y z
N MET A 1 40.14 -21.27 -3.84
CA MET A 1 40.02 -19.82 -4.14
C MET A 1 38.56 -19.36 -4.16
N ASP A 2 37.58 -20.25 -4.34
CA ASP A 2 36.17 -19.90 -4.61
C ASP A 2 35.37 -19.40 -3.41
N THR A 3 35.74 -19.74 -2.18
CA THR A 3 35.07 -19.27 -0.96
C THR A 3 35.40 -17.83 -0.63
N PHE A 4 36.63 -17.40 -0.92
CA PHE A 4 37.09 -16.04 -0.65
C PHE A 4 36.36 -15.02 -1.54
N PHE A 5 36.22 -15.31 -2.84
CA PHE A 5 35.43 -14.49 -3.77
C PHE A 5 33.94 -14.43 -3.41
N LYS A 6 33.37 -15.50 -2.85
CA LYS A 6 31.97 -15.53 -2.38
C LYS A 6 31.74 -14.66 -1.15
N ILE A 7 32.71 -14.62 -0.23
CA ILE A 7 32.63 -13.77 0.97
C ILE A 7 32.80 -12.29 0.58
N ILE A 8 33.76 -11.98 -0.30
CA ILE A 8 33.95 -10.63 -0.83
C ILE A 8 32.69 -10.15 -1.57
N SER A 9 32.09 -11.01 -2.40
CA SER A 9 30.84 -10.71 -3.11
C SER A 9 29.67 -10.44 -2.15
N ARG A 10 29.53 -11.20 -1.06
CA ARG A 10 28.51 -10.97 -0.01
C ARG A 10 28.69 -9.64 0.72
N ILE A 11 29.93 -9.29 1.04
CA ILE A 11 30.26 -8.02 1.72
C ILE A 11 29.99 -6.83 0.78
N LEU A 12 30.35 -6.95 -0.50
CA LEU A 12 30.09 -5.93 -1.52
C LEU A 12 28.59 -5.72 -1.73
N GLN A 13 27.81 -6.81 -1.73
CA GLN A 13 26.34 -6.75 -1.82
C GLN A 13 25.73 -6.00 -0.63
N ILE A 14 26.17 -6.28 0.61
CA ILE A 14 25.64 -5.61 1.81
C ILE A 14 25.92 -4.10 1.77
N ILE A 15 27.13 -3.70 1.37
CA ILE A 15 27.52 -2.29 1.24
C ILE A 15 26.70 -1.60 0.13
N PHE A 16 26.51 -2.26 -1.00
CA PHE A 16 25.71 -1.74 -2.12
C PHE A 16 24.22 -1.59 -1.76
N TYR A 17 23.64 -2.56 -1.04
CA TYR A 17 22.27 -2.49 -0.53
C TYR A 17 22.08 -1.34 0.48
N ALA A 18 23.05 -1.10 1.37
CA ALA A 18 22.98 0.01 2.33
C ALA A 18 22.99 1.39 1.63
N ILE A 19 23.83 1.56 0.60
CA ILE A 19 23.90 2.79 -0.20
C ILE A 19 22.58 3.02 -0.97
N ILE A 20 21.98 1.96 -1.51
CA ILE A 20 20.68 2.04 -2.20
C ILE A 20 19.54 2.38 -1.22
N ILE A 21 19.56 1.84 0.00
CA ILE A 21 18.57 2.15 1.04
C ILE A 21 18.66 3.63 1.44
N ASP A 22 19.85 4.19 1.66
CA ASP A 22 20.02 5.63 1.93
C ASP A 22 19.60 6.50 0.73
N LEU A 23 19.79 6.03 -0.51
CA LEU A 23 19.35 6.74 -1.72
C LEU A 23 17.82 6.80 -1.84
N ILE A 24 17.11 5.75 -1.42
CA ILE A 24 15.64 5.65 -1.49
C ILE A 24 14.98 6.32 -0.26
N PHE A 25 15.56 6.20 0.94
CA PHE A 25 14.97 6.69 2.20
C PHE A 25 15.53 8.05 2.69
N GLY A 26 16.63 8.56 2.14
CA GLY A 26 17.33 9.76 2.61
C GLY A 26 16.62 11.12 2.38
N SER A 27 15.43 11.17 1.78
CA SER A 27 14.74 12.43 1.47
C SER A 27 13.64 12.84 2.46
N VAL A 28 13.28 12.03 3.46
CA VAL A 28 12.21 12.39 4.41
C VAL A 28 12.77 13.11 5.65
N ARG A 29 13.41 14.26 5.42
CA ARG A 29 13.71 15.21 6.50
C ARG A 29 12.50 16.15 6.65
N ARG A 30 11.75 15.91 7.73
CA ARG A 30 10.56 16.63 8.24
C ARG A 30 10.43 18.09 7.80
N ARG A 31 9.24 18.48 7.34
CA ARG A 31 8.68 19.81 7.64
C ARG A 31 7.45 19.69 8.54
N ARG A 32 7.67 20.04 9.81
CA ARG A 32 6.68 20.65 10.70
C ARG A 32 6.04 21.84 9.98
N GLY A 33 4.72 22.00 10.14
CA GLY A 33 4.04 23.23 9.76
C GLY A 33 2.54 23.01 9.68
N GLY A 34 1.85 23.20 10.81
CA GLY A 34 0.39 23.27 10.82
C GLY A 34 -0.11 24.55 10.15
N THR A 35 -1.33 24.48 9.63
CA THR A 35 -2.29 25.59 9.74
C THR A 35 -3.65 24.95 9.97
N ASN A 36 -4.17 25.06 11.19
CA ASN A 36 -5.58 24.84 11.48
C ASN A 36 -6.34 26.01 10.84
N ARG A 37 -6.80 25.81 9.61
CA ARG A 37 -7.72 26.74 8.96
C ARG A 37 -9.11 26.22 9.26
N ASN A 38 -9.73 26.81 10.30
CA ASN A 38 -11.17 26.99 10.32
C ASN A 38 -11.53 27.61 8.98
N ARG A 39 -12.00 26.76 8.06
CA ARG A 39 -12.49 27.19 6.77
C ARG A 39 -13.89 27.67 7.03
N ASP A 40 -14.02 28.97 6.91
CA ASP A 40 -15.22 29.75 7.10
C ASP A 40 -16.43 29.04 6.51
N ASN A 41 -17.50 29.00 7.31
CA ASN A 41 -18.85 28.73 6.90
C ASN A 41 -19.22 29.70 5.76
N THR A 42 -18.96 29.30 4.51
CA THR A 42 -19.64 29.88 3.36
C THR A 42 -21.07 29.38 3.43
N GLN A 43 -21.85 30.08 4.25
CA GLN A 43 -23.29 30.00 4.24
C GLN A 43 -23.72 30.40 2.84
N SER A 44 -24.01 29.36 2.07
CA SER A 44 -24.43 29.45 0.69
C SER A 44 -25.72 30.25 0.67
N ARG A 45 -25.66 31.46 0.10
CA ARG A 45 -26.80 32.28 -0.29
C ARG A 45 -27.51 31.64 -1.50
N TYR A 46 -28.04 30.43 -1.32
CA TYR A 46 -29.12 29.96 -2.16
C TYR A 46 -30.40 30.17 -1.35
N SER A 47 -31.22 31.09 -1.83
CA SER A 47 -32.57 31.29 -1.37
C SER A 47 -33.30 29.96 -1.53
N ASP A 48 -33.66 29.37 -0.40
CA ASP A 48 -34.84 28.52 -0.32
C ASP A 48 -36.04 29.31 -0.90
N GLU A 49 -37.06 28.61 -1.38
CA GLU A 49 -38.27 29.16 -2.03
C GLU A 49 -38.17 29.21 -3.56
N ASP A 50 -38.35 28.04 -4.21
CA ASP A 50 -39.15 27.91 -5.45
C ASP A 50 -39.11 26.49 -6.08
N PHE A 51 -38.29 25.54 -5.60
CA PHE A 51 -38.34 24.16 -6.13
C PHE A 51 -39.34 23.28 -5.36
N ALA A 52 -40.61 23.39 -5.75
CA ALA A 52 -41.69 22.52 -5.29
C ALA A 52 -41.45 21.06 -5.72
N GLY A 53 -41.07 20.23 -4.74
CA GLY A 53 -41.58 18.87 -4.52
C GLY A 53 -41.76 17.92 -5.71
N ALA A 54 -40.66 17.38 -6.23
CA ALA A 54 -40.64 16.01 -6.73
C ALA A 54 -39.96 15.15 -5.67
N GLY A 55 -40.73 14.29 -4.99
CA GLY A 55 -40.22 13.37 -3.98
C GLY A 55 -39.28 12.35 -4.61
N TYR A 56 -37.98 12.62 -4.57
CA TYR A 56 -36.97 11.59 -4.72
C TYR A 56 -36.82 10.91 -3.35
N ASP A 57 -37.24 9.66 -3.26
CA ASP A 57 -36.94 8.83 -2.10
C ASP A 57 -35.40 8.77 -1.96
N ARG A 58 -34.90 9.37 -0.87
CA ARG A 58 -33.47 9.58 -0.57
C ARG A 58 -32.68 8.30 -0.30
N SER A 59 -33.22 7.12 -0.56
CA SER A 59 -32.59 5.84 -0.20
C SER A 59 -31.61 5.30 -1.24
N ASP A 60 -31.65 5.77 -2.49
CA ASP A 60 -30.69 5.36 -3.52
C ASP A 60 -29.59 6.42 -3.65
N SER A 61 -28.72 6.48 -2.64
CA SER A 61 -27.54 7.34 -2.67
C SER A 61 -26.61 6.88 -3.80
N ALA A 62 -26.67 7.59 -4.94
CA ALA A 62 -25.81 7.41 -6.12
C ALA A 62 -24.29 7.46 -5.81
N SER A 63 -23.90 7.74 -4.56
CA SER A 63 -22.53 7.70 -4.05
C SER A 63 -21.98 6.29 -3.86
N ASP A 64 -22.81 5.25 -3.68
CA ASP A 64 -22.30 3.89 -3.42
C ASP A 64 -21.68 3.24 -4.66
N PHE A 65 -22.12 3.63 -5.87
CA PHE A 65 -21.61 3.07 -7.12
C PHE A 65 -20.14 3.46 -7.41
N TYR A 66 -19.62 4.53 -6.80
CA TYR A 66 -18.23 4.97 -6.95
C TYR A 66 -17.31 4.53 -5.80
N ARG A 67 -17.78 3.68 -4.89
CA ARG A 67 -16.92 3.11 -3.84
C ARG A 67 -15.98 2.07 -4.46
N GLY A 68 -14.89 2.55 -5.05
CA GLY A 68 -13.81 1.70 -5.55
C GLY A 68 -13.19 0.83 -4.44
N PRO A 69 -12.52 -0.28 -4.81
CA PRO A 69 -11.96 -1.21 -3.85
C PRO A 69 -10.94 -0.50 -2.96
N SER A 70 -11.05 -0.73 -1.66
CA SER A 70 -10.15 -0.13 -0.67
C SER A 70 -8.70 -0.60 -0.89
N GLN A 71 -7.71 0.17 -0.45
CA GLN A 71 -6.30 -0.24 -0.54
C GLN A 71 -6.04 -1.59 0.15
N LEU A 72 -6.75 -1.86 1.24
CA LEU A 72 -6.71 -3.14 1.95
C LEU A 72 -7.23 -4.29 1.08
N GLU A 73 -8.37 -4.08 0.43
CA GLU A 73 -8.99 -5.06 -0.46
C GLU A 73 -8.11 -5.37 -1.67
N GLN A 74 -7.48 -4.34 -2.26
CA GLN A 74 -6.48 -4.51 -3.32
C GLN A 74 -5.26 -5.32 -2.82
N ALA A 75 -4.80 -5.08 -1.59
CA ALA A 75 -3.70 -5.83 -0.99
C ALA A 75 -4.04 -7.33 -0.82
N TYR A 76 -5.24 -7.66 -0.36
CA TYR A 76 -5.70 -9.06 -0.28
C TYR A 76 -5.82 -9.69 -1.68
N GLN A 77 -6.29 -8.95 -2.68
CA GLN A 77 -6.37 -9.41 -4.06
C GLN A 77 -4.98 -9.68 -4.67
N VAL A 78 -3.99 -8.83 -4.42
CA VAL A 78 -2.59 -9.03 -4.89
C VAL A 78 -1.99 -10.32 -4.33
N LEU A 79 -2.29 -10.66 -3.08
CA LEU A 79 -1.85 -11.92 -2.46
C LEU A 79 -2.75 -13.12 -2.81
N GLY A 80 -3.86 -12.90 -3.51
CA GLY A 80 -4.83 -13.95 -3.85
C GLY A 80 -5.58 -14.51 -2.64
N LEU A 81 -5.84 -13.66 -1.64
CA LEU A 81 -6.50 -14.02 -0.39
C LEU A 81 -7.87 -13.35 -0.27
N SER A 82 -8.76 -13.96 0.51
CA SER A 82 -10.05 -13.36 0.86
C SER A 82 -9.87 -12.24 1.89
N GLN A 83 -10.79 -11.28 1.88
CA GLN A 83 -10.86 -10.22 2.89
C GLN A 83 -11.15 -10.84 4.26
N GLY A 84 -10.18 -10.79 5.16
CA GLY A 84 -10.26 -11.42 6.48
C GLY A 84 -9.42 -12.69 6.65
N ALA A 85 -8.54 -13.01 5.68
CA ALA A 85 -7.52 -14.04 5.88
C ALA A 85 -6.66 -13.75 7.11
N THR A 86 -6.23 -14.80 7.82
CA THR A 86 -5.41 -14.66 9.02
C THR A 86 -3.98 -14.23 8.69
N LEU A 87 -3.30 -13.57 9.63
CA LEU A 87 -1.87 -13.22 9.48
C LEU A 87 -0.99 -14.42 9.11
N LYS A 88 -1.34 -15.62 9.57
CA LYS A 88 -0.61 -16.86 9.27
C LYS A 88 -0.74 -17.24 7.79
N GLU A 89 -1.93 -17.11 7.22
CA GLU A 89 -2.20 -17.37 5.80
C GLU A 89 -1.54 -16.31 4.92
N VAL A 90 -1.66 -15.03 5.30
CA VAL A 90 -1.00 -13.90 4.64
C VAL A 90 0.51 -14.11 4.56
N LYS A 91 1.14 -14.49 5.68
CA LYS A 91 2.57 -14.79 5.72
C LYS A 91 2.95 -16.01 4.87
N SER A 92 2.13 -17.05 4.86
CA SER A 92 2.40 -18.26 4.08
C SER A 92 2.36 -17.96 2.57
N ARG A 93 1.33 -17.25 2.11
CA ARG A 93 1.22 -16.81 0.71
C ARG A 93 2.33 -15.86 0.30
N TYR A 94 2.69 -14.92 1.17
CA TYR A 94 3.83 -14.03 0.93
C TYR A 94 5.12 -14.80 0.65
N ILE A 95 5.43 -15.82 1.46
CA ILE A 95 6.63 -16.65 1.29
C ILE A 95 6.59 -17.44 -0.03
N GLU A 96 5.43 -17.98 -0.42
CA GLU A 96 5.26 -18.69 -1.68
C GLU A 96 5.50 -17.78 -2.89
N LEU A 97 4.89 -16.59 -2.89
CA LEU A 97 5.03 -15.62 -3.97
C LEU A 97 6.44 -15.04 -4.03
N ALA A 98 7.06 -14.76 -2.88
CA ALA A 98 8.43 -14.27 -2.81
C ALA A 98 9.43 -15.29 -3.39
N LYS A 99 9.23 -16.60 -3.15
CA LYS A 99 10.06 -17.66 -3.75
C LYS A 99 9.87 -17.78 -5.27
N LYS A 100 8.68 -17.44 -5.79
CA LYS A 100 8.35 -17.49 -7.22
C LYS A 100 8.97 -16.31 -7.97
N TYR A 101 8.89 -15.11 -7.40
CA TYR A 101 9.37 -13.86 -8.01
C TYR A 101 10.74 -13.41 -7.49
N HIS A 102 11.50 -14.29 -6.84
CA HIS A 102 12.80 -13.94 -6.27
C HIS A 102 13.79 -13.49 -7.36
N PRO A 103 14.54 -12.38 -7.16
CA PRO A 103 15.48 -11.87 -8.16
C PRO A 103 16.65 -12.83 -8.46
N ASP A 104 17.01 -13.70 -7.51
CA ASP A 104 18.01 -14.77 -7.72
C ASP A 104 17.59 -15.80 -8.79
N LYS A 105 16.29 -16.11 -8.87
CA LYS A 105 15.75 -17.05 -9.86
C LYS A 105 15.37 -16.37 -11.18
N ASN A 106 15.08 -15.07 -11.12
CA ASN A 106 14.69 -14.26 -12.28
C ASN A 106 15.60 -13.03 -12.42
N PRO A 107 16.92 -13.21 -12.63
CA PRO A 107 17.90 -12.12 -12.60
C PRO A 107 17.71 -11.05 -13.68
N ASN A 108 16.92 -11.32 -14.72
CA ASN A 108 16.72 -10.43 -15.87
C ASN A 108 15.25 -10.07 -16.13
N ASN A 109 14.34 -10.35 -15.19
CA ASN A 109 12.92 -10.11 -15.42
C ASN A 109 12.41 -8.91 -14.61
N LEU A 110 12.26 -7.77 -15.30
CA LEU A 110 11.73 -6.53 -14.71
C LEU A 110 10.29 -6.70 -14.20
N GLU A 111 9.51 -7.59 -14.81
CA GLU A 111 8.15 -7.90 -14.36
C GLU A 111 8.17 -8.59 -12.98
N ALA A 112 9.11 -9.51 -12.75
CA ALA A 112 9.24 -10.18 -11.46
C ALA A 112 9.60 -9.19 -10.34
N GLN A 113 10.41 -8.17 -10.64
CA GLN A 113 10.73 -7.09 -9.72
C GLN A 113 9.50 -6.22 -9.40
N ALA A 114 8.72 -5.85 -10.43
CA ALA A 114 7.50 -5.09 -10.26
C ALA A 114 6.46 -5.85 -9.42
N GLU A 115 6.25 -7.14 -9.71
CA GLU A 115 5.35 -8.01 -8.95
C GLU A 115 5.81 -8.19 -7.50
N MET A 116 7.11 -8.41 -7.25
CA MET A 116 7.66 -8.50 -5.89
C MET A 116 7.39 -7.21 -5.10
N THR A 117 7.52 -6.05 -5.73
CA THR A 117 7.24 -4.75 -5.10
C THR A 117 5.77 -4.64 -4.69
N LYS A 118 4.84 -5.05 -5.58
CA LYS A 118 3.40 -5.08 -5.26
C LYS A 118 3.09 -6.01 -4.09
N ILE A 119 3.70 -7.20 -4.08
CA ILE A 119 3.52 -8.20 -3.02
C ILE A 119 4.00 -7.66 -1.66
N ASN A 120 5.14 -6.99 -1.62
CA ASN A 120 5.66 -6.36 -0.39
C ASN A 120 4.72 -5.27 0.12
N ASN A 121 4.29 -4.35 -0.75
CA ASN A 121 3.35 -3.28 -0.38
C ASN A 121 2.02 -3.84 0.15
N ALA A 122 1.50 -4.90 -0.48
CA ALA A 122 0.27 -5.56 -0.06
C ALA A 122 0.42 -6.18 1.34
N TYR A 123 1.54 -6.89 1.58
CA TYR A 123 1.82 -7.49 2.88
C TYR A 123 1.90 -6.44 4.00
N GLU A 124 2.63 -5.35 3.77
CA GLU A 124 2.77 -4.25 4.75
C GLU A 124 1.41 -3.61 5.08
N THR A 125 0.59 -3.34 4.06
CA THR A 125 -0.75 -2.75 4.25
C THR A 125 -1.64 -3.63 5.13
N ILE A 126 -1.62 -4.95 4.90
CA ILE A 126 -2.41 -5.90 5.70
C ILE A 126 -1.88 -5.96 7.13
N VAL A 127 -0.55 -6.02 7.32
CA VAL A 127 0.06 -6.06 8.65
C VAL A 127 -0.22 -4.79 9.45
N ASP A 128 -0.17 -3.61 8.82
CA ASP A 128 -0.52 -2.34 9.48
C ASP A 128 -1.97 -2.33 9.96
N ASP A 129 -2.91 -2.81 9.13
CA ASP A 129 -4.33 -2.94 9.53
C ASP A 129 -4.52 -3.92 10.70
N PHE A 130 -3.83 -5.07 10.69
CA PHE A 130 -3.85 -6.00 11.83
C PHE A 130 -3.29 -5.37 13.10
N ASN A 131 -2.19 -4.63 13.00
CA ASN A 131 -1.59 -3.93 14.14
C ASN A 131 -2.53 -2.85 14.68
N ARG A 132 -3.21 -2.11 13.78
CA ARG A 132 -4.20 -1.09 14.16
C ARG A 132 -5.41 -1.70 14.87
N ARG A 133 -5.92 -2.85 14.41
CA ARG A 133 -7.06 -3.54 15.04
C ARG A 133 -6.76 -4.14 16.41
N LYS A 134 -5.49 -4.44 16.68
CA LYS A 134 -5.05 -5.04 17.96
C LYS A 134 -5.04 -4.03 19.12
N ASN A 135 -5.01 -2.73 18.82
CA ASN A 135 -4.81 -1.64 19.78
C ASN A 135 -6.12 -0.90 20.06
#